data_AF-A0A2W4WYC3-F1
#
_entry.id   AF-A0A2W4WYC3-F1
#
_cell.length_a   1.000
_cell.length_b   1.000
_cell.length_c   1.000
_cell.angle_alpha   90.00
_cell.angle_beta   90.00
_cell.angle_gamma   90.00
#
_symmetry.space_group_name_H-M   'P 1'
#
loop_
_entity.id
_entity.type
_entity.pdbx_description
1 polymer ?
#
loop_
_entity_poly.entity_id
_entity_poly.type
_entity_poly.pdbx_seq_one_letter_code
_entity_poly.pdbx_strand_id
1 'polypeptide(L)'
;MQASLNLARDPGAAAPLKIDFALVDRLIDAGEGLVREGKIEKPRWDGLLSIRGVLLSEDATEVSDEERAAFEAALLAGFETALAGLAEARQAEGRTLAAIFSDAADKLDALIAAARRTA
;
A
#
# COMPACT_ATOMS: atom_id res chain seq x y z
N MET A 1 20.00 -9.50 -8.32
CA MET A 1 19.40 -8.45 -7.47
C MET A 1 17.90 -8.57 -7.58
N GLN A 2 17.16 -8.52 -6.48
CA GLN A 2 15.72 -8.68 -6.46
C GLN A 2 15.08 -7.44 -5.81
N ALA A 3 14.02 -6.92 -6.41
CA ALA A 3 13.17 -5.88 -5.85
C ALA A 3 11.73 -6.39 -5.81
N SER A 4 11.01 -6.10 -4.73
CA SER A 4 9.61 -6.50 -4.54
C SER A 4 8.79 -5.33 -4.00
N LEU A 5 7.55 -5.20 -4.49
CA LEU A 5 6.55 -4.26 -4.00
C LEU A 5 5.46 -5.05 -3.27
N ASN A 6 5.28 -4.79 -1.98
CA ASN A 6 4.22 -5.39 -1.17
C ASN A 6 3.31 -4.27 -0.66
N LEU A 7 2.01 -4.36 -0.96
CA LEU A 7 1.01 -3.45 -0.42
C LEU A 7 0.32 -4.10 0.78
N ALA A 8 0.43 -3.46 1.95
CA ALA A 8 -0.30 -3.86 3.15
C ALA A 8 -1.21 -2.70 3.57
N ARG A 9 -2.47 -3.00 3.87
CA ARG A 9 -3.35 -2.05 4.55
C ARG A 9 -3.13 -2.18 6.04
N ASP A 10 -3.03 -1.07 6.75
CA ASP A 10 -2.94 -1.05 8.21
C ASP A 10 -4.33 -1.32 8.81
N PRO A 11 -4.55 -2.47 9.49
CA PRO A 11 -5.82 -2.77 10.14
C PRO A 11 -6.06 -1.94 11.41
N GLY A 12 -5.04 -1.23 11.91
CA GLY A 12 -5.10 -0.40 13.12
C GLY A 12 -5.59 1.03 12.88
N ALA A 13 -5.63 1.48 11.63
CA ALA A 13 -6.39 2.67 11.26
C ALA A 13 -7.88 2.30 11.40
N ALA A 14 -8.47 2.64 12.56
CA ALA A 14 -9.89 2.41 12.81
C ALA A 14 -10.68 3.02 11.66
N ALA A 15 -11.16 2.17 10.74
CA ALA A 15 -11.95 2.61 9.62
C ALA A 15 -13.14 3.40 10.16
N PRO A 16 -13.48 4.56 9.59
CA PRO A 16 -14.61 5.34 10.05
C PRO A 16 -15.88 4.48 9.86
N LEU A 17 -16.43 4.00 10.98
CA LEU A 17 -17.66 3.22 11.00
C LEU A 17 -18.76 4.05 10.33
N LYS A 18 -19.26 3.61 9.17
CA LYS A 18 -20.28 4.34 8.42
C LYS A 18 -21.64 3.70 8.67
N ILE A 19 -22.63 4.53 8.98
CA ILE A 19 -24.01 4.10 9.23
C ILE A 19 -24.87 4.54 8.05
N ASP A 20 -25.60 3.60 7.45
CA ASP A 20 -26.60 3.91 6.42
C ASP A 20 -27.93 4.30 7.08
N PHE A 21 -28.12 5.61 7.30
CA PHE A 21 -29.37 6.15 7.84
C PHE A 21 -30.56 5.97 6.88
N ALA A 22 -30.35 5.94 5.57
CA ALA A 22 -31.45 5.74 4.62
C ALA A 22 -32.02 4.31 4.69
N LEU A 23 -31.17 3.31 4.95
CA LEU A 23 -31.65 1.96 5.24
C LEU A 23 -32.37 1.89 6.60
N VAL A 24 -31.84 2.56 7.63
CA VAL A 24 -32.50 2.65 8.95
C VAL A 24 -33.91 3.23 8.81
N ASP A 25 -34.05 4.34 8.10
CA ASP A 25 -35.35 5.00 7.91
C ASP A 25 -36.34 4.08 7.19
N ARG A 26 -35.91 3.42 6.10
CA ARG A 26 -36.75 2.44 5.38
C ARG A 26 -37.24 1.29 6.28
N LEU A 27 -36.40 0.81 7.19
CA LEU A 27 -36.75 -0.26 8.12
C LEU A 27 -37.74 0.21 9.19
N ILE A 28 -37.57 1.43 9.69
CA ILE A 28 -38.50 2.04 10.66
C ILE A 28 -39.86 2.27 10.02
N ASP A 29 -39.89 2.85 8.81
CA ASP A 29 -41.11 3.14 8.06
C ASP A 29 -41.89 1.86 7.74
N ALA A 30 -41.20 0.80 7.34
CA ALA A 30 -41.82 -0.51 7.07
C ALA A 30 -42.46 -1.14 8.34
N GLY A 31 -41.89 -0.87 9.52
CA GLY A 31 -42.37 -1.41 10.79
C GLY A 31 -43.48 -0.60 11.46
N GLU A 32 -43.69 0.65 11.06
CA GLU A 32 -44.53 1.60 11.79
C GLU A 32 -45.98 1.12 11.95
N GLY A 33 -46.57 0.54 10.89
CA GLY A 33 -47.92 -0.03 10.93
C GLY A 33 -48.06 -1.21 11.90
N LEU A 34 -47.07 -2.09 11.93
CA LEU A 34 -47.05 -3.28 12.80
C LEU A 34 -46.93 -2.91 14.27
N VAL A 35 -46.15 -1.86 14.57
CA VAL A 35 -46.03 -1.31 15.93
C VAL A 35 -47.36 -0.69 16.36
N ARG A 36 -48.01 0.08 15.48
CA ARG A 36 -49.29 0.73 15.76
C ARG A 36 -50.41 -0.28 16.03
N GLU A 37 -50.39 -1.42 15.34
CA GLU A 37 -51.31 -2.54 15.53
C GLU A 37 -50.97 -3.42 16.75
N GLY A 38 -49.87 -3.12 17.46
CA GLY A 38 -49.42 -3.88 18.63
C GLY A 38 -48.88 -5.28 18.31
N LYS A 39 -48.55 -5.56 17.05
CA LYS A 39 -48.03 -6.86 16.60
C LYS A 39 -46.55 -7.05 16.91
N ILE A 40 -45.79 -5.95 16.98
CA ILE A 40 -44.36 -5.93 17.31
C ILE A 40 -44.04 -4.73 18.18
N GLU A 41 -42.93 -4.81 18.91
CA GLU A 41 -42.37 -3.68 19.65
C GLU A 41 -41.53 -2.77 18.74
N LYS A 42 -41.33 -1.52 19.16
CA LYS A 42 -40.45 -0.58 18.44
C LYS A 42 -39.01 -1.12 18.44
N PRO A 43 -38.34 -1.21 17.27
CA PRO A 43 -36.98 -1.72 17.20
C PRO A 43 -36.02 -0.84 17.99
N ARG A 44 -35.10 -1.48 18.72
CA ARG A 44 -34.01 -0.78 19.44
C ARG A 44 -32.90 -0.42 18.48
N TRP A 45 -32.15 0.62 18.83
CA TRP A 45 -31.01 1.09 18.05
C TRP A 45 -29.97 -0.02 17.77
N ASP A 46 -29.58 -0.75 18.82
CA ASP A 46 -28.67 -1.89 18.71
C ASP A 46 -29.19 -2.99 17.74
N GLY A 47 -30.50 -3.22 17.75
CA GLY A 47 -31.15 -4.13 16.82
C GLY A 47 -31.03 -3.68 15.37
N LEU A 48 -31.23 -2.37 15.11
CA LEU A 48 -31.08 -1.80 13.77
C LEU A 48 -29.63 -1.87 13.29
N LEU A 49 -28.66 -1.57 14.17
CA LEU A 49 -27.24 -1.65 13.83
C LEU A 49 -26.78 -3.07 13.46
N SER A 50 -27.36 -4.10 14.07
CA SER A 50 -27.05 -5.50 13.75
C SER A 50 -27.52 -5.95 12.35
N ILE A 51 -28.36 -5.16 11.67
CA ILE A 51 -28.90 -5.52 10.35
C ILE A 51 -27.82 -5.32 9.29
N ARG A 52 -27.63 -6.35 8.46
CA ARG A 52 -26.67 -6.33 7.35
C ARG A 52 -26.95 -5.13 6.44
N GLY A 53 -25.95 -4.26 6.29
CA GLY A 53 -26.03 -3.06 5.46
C GLY A 53 -26.29 -1.78 6.25
N VAL A 54 -26.73 -1.85 7.52
CA VAL A 54 -26.87 -0.66 8.38
C VAL A 54 -25.51 -0.21 8.89
N LEU A 55 -24.74 -1.15 9.44
CA LEU A 55 -23.31 -0.96 9.69
C LEU A 55 -22.53 -1.30 8.42
N LEU A 56 -21.91 -0.28 7.84
CA LEU A 56 -21.00 -0.41 6.71
C LEU A 56 -19.58 -0.46 7.29
N SER A 57 -19.02 -1.67 7.34
CA SER A 57 -17.56 -1.84 7.42
C SER A 57 -16.95 -1.44 6.08
N GLU A 58 -15.76 -0.83 6.09
CA GLU A 58 -15.09 -0.22 4.92
C GLU A 58 -14.92 -1.16 3.72
N ASP A 59 -15.06 -2.48 3.90
CA ASP A 59 -15.20 -3.46 2.81
C ASP A 59 -16.35 -3.13 1.83
N ALA A 60 -17.27 -2.24 2.22
CA ALA A 60 -18.39 -1.76 1.41
C ALA A 60 -18.20 -0.36 0.80
N THR A 61 -17.05 0.30 0.98
CA THR A 61 -16.72 1.49 0.20
C THR A 61 -16.27 1.01 -1.17
N GLU A 62 -17.21 0.92 -2.11
CA GLU A 62 -16.90 0.70 -3.52
C GLU A 62 -16.03 1.87 -4.00
N VAL A 63 -14.71 1.72 -3.90
CA VAL A 63 -13.75 2.58 -4.59
C VAL A 63 -14.09 2.45 -6.07
N SER A 64 -14.30 3.58 -6.75
CA SER A 64 -14.58 3.56 -8.18
C SER A 64 -13.44 2.91 -8.95
N ASP A 65 -13.75 2.31 -10.10
CA ASP A 65 -12.72 1.72 -10.96
C ASP A 65 -11.67 2.77 -11.37
N GLU A 66 -12.09 4.03 -11.53
CA GLU A 66 -11.22 5.17 -11.82
C GLU A 66 -10.26 5.50 -10.66
N GLU A 67 -10.75 5.56 -9.43
CA GLU A 67 -9.90 5.81 -8.24
C GLU A 67 -8.91 4.68 -8.02
N ARG A 68 -9.33 3.44 -8.24
CA ARG A 68 -8.47 2.27 -8.14
C ARG A 68 -7.38 2.30 -9.22
N ALA A 69 -7.72 2.60 -10.47
CA ALA A 69 -6.76 2.73 -11.56
C ALA A 69 -5.74 3.85 -11.30
N ALA A 70 -6.20 5.00 -10.78
CA ALA A 70 -5.32 6.10 -10.41
C ALA A 70 -4.34 5.72 -9.29
N PHE A 71 -4.82 4.99 -8.27
CA PHE A 71 -3.99 4.50 -7.18
C PHE A 71 -2.94 3.48 -7.65
N GLU A 72 -3.33 2.51 -8.49
CA GLU A 72 -2.41 1.53 -9.07
C GLU A 72 -1.33 2.20 -9.94
N ALA A 73 -1.71 3.21 -10.75
CA ALA A 73 -0.78 3.97 -11.55
C ALA A 73 0.25 4.74 -10.69
N ALA A 74 -0.21 5.36 -9.59
CA ALA A 74 0.68 6.07 -8.68
C ALA A 74 1.68 5.13 -7.98
N LEU A 75 1.24 3.92 -7.59
CA LEU A 75 2.12 2.90 -7.02
C LEU A 75 3.22 2.48 -8.00
N LEU A 76 2.85 2.21 -9.26
CA LEU A 76 3.81 1.81 -10.29
C LEU A 76 4.81 2.93 -10.59
N ALA A 77 4.34 4.18 -10.74
CA ALA A 77 5.22 5.32 -10.99
C ALA A 77 6.23 5.53 -9.85
N GLY A 78 5.80 5.36 -8.59
CA GLY A 78 6.69 5.41 -7.44
C GLY A 78 7.73 4.30 -7.45
N PHE A 79 7.32 3.07 -7.79
CA PHE A 79 8.22 1.93 -7.86
C PHE A 79 9.24 2.06 -9.00
N GLU A 80 8.83 2.54 -10.18
CA GLU A 80 9.73 2.85 -11.29
C GLU A 80 10.78 3.89 -10.91
N THR A 81 10.37 4.95 -10.22
CA THR A 81 11.28 5.99 -9.71
C THR A 81 12.33 5.38 -8.77
N ALA A 82 11.91 4.50 -7.85
CA ALA A 82 12.81 3.81 -6.93
C ALA A 82 13.80 2.89 -7.67
N LEU A 83 13.34 2.15 -8.68
CA LEU A 83 14.19 1.28 -9.50
C LEU A 83 15.21 2.09 -10.32
N ALA A 84 14.81 3.24 -10.87
CA ALA A 84 15.72 4.13 -11.58
C ALA A 84 16.85 4.63 -10.67
N GLY A 85 16.51 5.08 -9.45
CA GLY A 85 17.50 5.48 -8.46
C GLY A 85 18.43 4.34 -8.05
N LEU A 86 17.90 3.12 -7.89
CA LEU A 86 18.72 1.94 -7.59
C LEU A 86 19.70 1.62 -8.73
N ALA A 87 19.25 1.70 -9.98
CA ALA A 87 20.10 1.47 -11.15
C ALA A 87 21.24 2.50 -11.23
N GLU A 88 20.94 3.78 -11.02
CA GLU A 88 21.93 4.84 -11.00
C GLU A 88 22.98 4.61 -9.91
N ALA A 89 22.54 4.30 -8.69
CA ALA A 89 23.44 4.05 -7.57
C ALA A 89 24.40 2.87 -7.85
N ARG A 90 23.91 1.81 -8.50
CA ARG A 90 24.74 0.65 -8.89
C ARG A 90 25.76 0.98 -9.96
N GLN A 91 25.39 1.79 -10.94
CA GLN A 91 26.34 2.26 -11.95
C GLN A 91 27.42 3.16 -11.31
N ALA A 92 27.03 4.04 -10.39
CA ALA A 92 27.96 4.92 -9.67
C ALA A 92 28.94 4.12 -8.80
N GLU A 93 28.46 3.11 -8.08
CA GLU A 93 29.31 2.17 -7.37
C GLU A 93 30.26 1.44 -8.32
N GLY A 94 29.74 0.90 -9.43
CA GLY A 94 30.56 0.19 -10.42
C GLY A 94 31.70 1.04 -10.98
N ARG A 95 31.45 2.32 -11.29
CA ARG A 95 32.50 3.27 -11.70
C ARG A 95 33.55 3.48 -10.62
N THR A 96 33.11 3.65 -9.37
CA THR A 96 33.99 3.84 -8.22
C THR A 96 34.87 2.61 -7.99
N LEU A 97 34.28 1.41 -7.99
CA LEU A 97 35.00 0.16 -7.84
C LEU A 97 35.99 -0.06 -8.97
N ALA A 98 35.59 0.18 -10.22
CA ALA A 98 36.48 0.06 -11.37
C ALA A 98 37.72 0.96 -11.21
N ALA A 99 37.54 2.22 -10.82
CA ALA A 99 38.66 3.13 -10.59
C ALA A 99 39.61 2.64 -9.50
N ILE A 100 39.08 2.17 -8.37
CA ILE A 100 39.88 1.63 -7.26
C ILE A 100 40.66 0.39 -7.70
N PHE A 101 40.02 -0.55 -8.39
CA PHE A 101 40.67 -1.78 -8.83
C PHE A 101 41.72 -1.52 -9.91
N SER A 102 41.48 -0.59 -10.83
CA SER A 102 42.48 -0.16 -11.81
C SER A 102 43.70 0.45 -11.15
N ASP A 103 43.53 1.39 -10.22
CA ASP A 103 44.64 2.01 -9.50
C ASP A 103 45.43 0.98 -8.67
N ALA A 104 44.74 0.02 -8.05
CA ALA A 104 45.39 -1.07 -7.34
C ALA A 104 46.20 -1.98 -8.30
N ALA A 105 45.66 -2.30 -9.48
CA ALA A 105 46.35 -3.10 -10.49
C ALA A 105 47.61 -2.38 -11.00
N ASP A 106 47.51 -1.08 -11.33
CA ASP A 106 48.63 -0.27 -11.79
C ASP A 106 49.75 -0.21 -10.74
N LYS A 107 49.39 -0.06 -9.46
CA LYS A 107 50.35 -0.09 -8.35
C LYS A 107 51.04 -1.44 -8.21
N LEU A 108 50.29 -2.54 -8.34
CA LEU A 108 50.88 -3.88 -8.30
C LEU A 108 51.87 -4.09 -9.44
N ASP A 109 51.51 -3.69 -10.67
CA ASP A 109 52.40 -3.79 -11.82
C ASP A 109 53.68 -2.98 -11.64
N ALA A 110 53.56 -1.76 -11.10
CA ALA A 110 54.72 -0.92 -10.78
C ALA A 110 55.64 -1.57 -9.73
N LEU A 111 55.08 -2.15 -8.67
CA LEU A 111 55.83 -2.84 -7.62
C LEU A 111 56.53 -4.11 -8.16
N ILE A 112 55.84 -4.89 -8.98
CA ILE A 112 56.41 -6.08 -9.65
C ILE A 112 57.58 -5.66 -10.54
N ALA A 113 57.42 -4.60 -11.33
CA ALA A 113 58.47 -4.10 -12.20
C ALA A 113 59.68 -3.58 -11.40
N ALA A 114 59.45 -2.94 -10.27
CA ALA A 114 60.52 -2.50 -9.37
C ALA A 114 61.29 -3.69 -8.78
N ALA A 115 60.60 -4.70 -8.25
CA ALA A 115 61.22 -5.88 -7.68
C ALA A 115 62.10 -6.63 -8.69
N ARG A 116 61.67 -6.73 -9.96
CA ARG A 116 62.43 -7.35 -11.05
C ARG A 116 63.71 -6.58 -11.42
N ARG A 117 63.74 -5.25 -11.27
CA ARG A 117 64.94 -4.45 -11.56
C ARG A 117 66.00 -4.56 -10.47
N THR A 118 65.59 -4.93 -9.26
CA THR A 118 66.47 -5.04 -8.09
C THR A 118 66.95 -6.46 -7.81
N ALA A 119 66.51 -7.45 -8.60
CA ALA A 119 66.94 -8.85 -8.54
C ALA A 119 68.01 -9.11 -9.61
#